data_AF-A0A317IEM5-F1
#
_entry.id   AF-A0A317IEM5-F1
#
_cell.length_a   1.000
_cell.length_b   1.000
_cell.length_c   1.000
_cell.angle_alpha   90.00
_cell.angle_beta   90.00
_cell.angle_gamma   90.00
#
_symmetry.space_group_name_H-M   'P 1'
#
loop_
_entity.id
_entity.type
_entity.pdbx_description
1 polymer ?
#
loop_
_entity_poly.entity_id
_entity_poly.type
_entity_poly.pdbx_seq_one_letter_code
_entity_poly.pdbx_strand_id
1 'polypeptide(L)'
;MFPKEILKKLQTYLSSQPVELTQRECSRRALDMIPHARDAHSIALFDLAKYQQVVLSVEGNQTTCGLKFASASRKFRSAVLIFRGRVLGCIFGSKRYPQQLFGRVAYDQLLAEMSNDCLIEAHPLDESLALAAGSMFHSEFIKLPSDTTLLNAFTSAYIQLVQDGRPGNIIVNDLTGLPIVTVYLFNREVVGVYSQRNGWRSSSYETALGCLRNLDHARVFASRLTAQDIQEVLPLTFALSSLGERKLPVNVNPEPHKLDGLLIRIKPVERTVLSPINRFFPGGAQSDADRAGRNSGRFSKVWQ
;
A
#
# COMPACT_ATOMS: atom_id res chain seq x y z
N MET A 1 -19.52 5.40 16.05
CA MET A 1 -18.90 6.59 16.64
C MET A 1 -18.38 6.20 18.02
N PHE A 2 -17.07 6.25 18.29
CA PHE A 2 -16.53 5.80 19.58
C PHE A 2 -17.14 6.60 20.74
N PRO A 3 -17.40 5.97 21.91
CA PRO A 3 -17.81 6.71 23.09
C PRO A 3 -16.78 7.79 23.42
N LYS A 4 -17.22 9.04 23.59
CA LYS A 4 -16.35 10.19 23.87
C LYS A 4 -15.42 9.92 25.06
N GLU A 5 -15.82 9.09 26.01
CA GLU A 5 -15.04 8.70 27.18
C GLU A 5 -13.88 7.76 26.86
N ILE A 6 -14.04 6.84 25.90
CA ILE A 6 -12.98 5.93 25.46
C ILE A 6 -11.94 6.72 24.64
N LEU A 7 -12.41 7.60 23.76
CA LEU A 7 -11.53 8.52 23.03
C LEU A 7 -10.74 9.41 23.99
N LYS A 8 -11.39 9.98 25.01
CA LYS A 8 -10.74 10.85 25.99
C LYS A 8 -9.72 10.11 26.86
N LYS A 9 -10.03 8.89 27.32
CA LYS A 9 -9.09 8.04 28.09
C LYS A 9 -7.88 7.60 27.25
N LEU A 10 -8.08 7.28 25.98
CA LEU A 10 -6.99 6.94 25.05
C LEU A 10 -6.14 8.17 24.71
N GLN A 11 -6.75 9.34 24.53
CA GLN A 11 -6.07 10.59 24.19
C GLN A 11 -5.18 11.09 25.35
N THR A 12 -5.65 11.01 26.60
CA THR A 12 -4.84 11.35 27.78
C THR A 12 -3.64 10.42 27.97
N TYR A 13 -3.76 9.13 27.61
CA TYR A 13 -2.67 8.15 27.73
C TYR A 13 -1.62 8.25 26.59
N LEU A 14 -2.01 8.80 25.43
CA LEU A 14 -1.14 8.99 24.27
C LEU A 14 -0.43 10.35 24.26
N SER A 15 -0.93 11.33 25.03
CA SER A 15 -0.34 12.67 25.17
C SER A 15 1.01 12.67 25.92
N SER A 16 1.38 11.56 26.56
CA SER A 16 2.54 11.46 27.44
C SER A 16 3.83 10.96 26.77
N GLN A 17 3.85 10.68 25.46
CA GLN A 17 5.11 10.32 24.78
C GLN A 17 5.18 10.87 23.34
N PRO A 18 6.19 11.70 23.02
CA PRO A 18 6.50 12.02 21.63
C PRO A 18 7.31 10.86 21.04
N VAL A 19 6.83 10.25 19.97
CA VAL A 19 7.62 9.30 19.18
C VAL A 19 7.69 9.83 17.75
N GLU A 20 8.82 10.43 17.41
CA GLU A 20 9.21 10.70 16.03
C GLU A 20 9.42 9.37 15.30
N LEU A 21 8.46 8.99 14.46
CA LEU A 21 8.62 7.89 13.52
C LEU A 21 9.62 8.32 12.45
N THR A 22 10.84 7.81 12.55
CA THR A 22 11.91 8.07 11.60
C THR A 22 11.54 7.48 10.24
N GLN A 23 11.20 8.37 9.33
CA GLN A 23 10.79 8.14 7.95
C GLN A 23 12.01 7.71 7.11
N ARG A 24 12.54 6.50 7.29
CA ARG A 24 13.57 5.95 6.39
C ARG A 24 13.55 4.43 6.35
N GLU A 25 13.63 3.93 5.11
CA GLU A 25 13.71 2.52 4.67
C GLU A 25 12.37 1.86 4.25
N CYS A 26 11.99 2.18 3.01
CA CYS A 26 10.95 1.59 2.17
C CYS A 26 11.05 0.06 2.02
N SER A 27 10.40 -0.70 2.91
CA SER A 27 9.93 -2.06 2.60
C SER A 27 8.55 -2.00 1.95
N ARG A 28 8.56 -1.79 0.64
CA ARG A 28 7.55 -2.12 -0.38
C ARG A 28 6.17 -2.64 0.12
N ARG A 29 5.13 -1.84 -0.11
CA ARG A 29 3.90 -2.17 -0.87
C ARG A 29 2.60 -2.62 -0.18
N ALA A 30 2.56 -3.14 1.05
CA ALA A 30 1.28 -3.63 1.61
C ALA A 30 0.42 -2.54 2.29
N LEU A 31 1.07 -1.66 3.05
CA LEU A 31 0.39 -0.64 3.86
C LEU A 31 -0.20 0.51 3.03
N ASP A 32 0.38 0.76 1.86
CA ASP A 32 0.04 1.89 1.00
C ASP A 32 -1.13 1.58 0.06
N MET A 33 -1.57 0.32 0.03
CA MET A 33 -2.72 -0.13 -0.76
C MET A 33 -4.03 0.04 -0.01
N ILE A 34 -4.02 0.11 1.32
CA ILE A 34 -5.23 0.40 2.09
C ILE A 34 -5.26 1.90 2.42
N PRO A 35 -6.37 2.59 2.15
CA PRO A 35 -6.49 4.01 2.50
C PRO A 35 -6.25 4.20 4.00
N HIS A 36 -5.55 5.26 4.38
CA HIS A 36 -5.46 5.73 5.75
C HIS A 36 -6.46 6.86 6.01
N ALA A 37 -6.74 7.17 7.27
CA ALA A 37 -7.63 8.29 7.59
C ALA A 37 -7.07 9.62 7.06
N ARG A 38 -7.97 10.51 6.61
CA ARG A 38 -7.60 11.85 6.13
C ARG A 38 -7.12 12.74 7.27
N ASP A 39 -7.79 12.66 8.43
CA ASP A 39 -7.61 13.60 9.54
C ASP A 39 -7.60 12.92 10.93
N ALA A 40 -7.53 11.58 11.02
CA ALA A 40 -7.76 10.88 12.28
C ALA A 40 -6.48 10.51 13.04
N HIS A 41 -6.60 10.60 14.37
CA HIS A 41 -5.66 10.05 15.34
C HIS A 41 -5.56 8.54 15.13
N SER A 42 -4.39 8.07 14.71
CA SER A 42 -4.13 6.66 14.66
C SER A 42 -3.79 6.14 16.07
N ILE A 43 -4.31 4.96 16.38
CA ILE A 43 -4.07 4.34 17.69
C ILE A 43 -2.97 3.31 17.49
N ALA A 44 -1.77 3.63 17.98
CA ALA A 44 -0.66 2.68 18.06
C ALA A 44 -0.83 1.77 19.29
N LEU A 45 -0.87 0.46 19.06
CA LEU A 45 -0.91 -0.57 20.09
C LEU A 45 0.35 -1.42 19.98
N PHE A 46 0.88 -1.83 21.13
CA PHE A 46 2.12 -2.61 21.27
C PHE A 46 1.89 -3.90 22.07
N ASP A 47 0.65 -4.40 22.10
CA ASP A 47 0.27 -5.52 22.96
C ASP A 47 -0.88 -6.34 22.35
N LEU A 48 -0.72 -7.67 22.34
CA LEU A 48 -1.70 -8.63 21.85
C LEU A 48 -2.99 -8.62 22.67
N ALA A 49 -2.93 -8.39 23.98
CA ALA A 49 -4.13 -8.29 24.82
C ALA A 49 -4.98 -7.07 24.41
N LYS A 50 -4.32 -5.95 24.10
CA LYS A 50 -4.99 -4.75 23.58
C LYS A 50 -5.54 -4.98 22.18
N TYR A 51 -4.84 -5.72 21.33
CA TYR A 51 -5.35 -6.12 20.03
C TYR A 51 -6.67 -6.89 20.14
N GLN A 52 -6.76 -7.89 21.02
CA GLN A 52 -7.98 -8.66 21.22
C GLN A 52 -9.15 -7.76 21.66
N GLN A 53 -8.91 -6.81 22.56
CA GLN A 53 -9.93 -5.83 22.97
C GLN A 53 -10.39 -4.95 21.80
N VAL A 54 -9.45 -4.51 20.95
CA VAL A 54 -9.76 -3.73 19.76
C VAL A 54 -10.56 -4.55 18.75
N VAL A 55 -10.19 -5.81 18.51
CA VAL A 55 -10.93 -6.72 17.62
C VAL A 55 -12.37 -6.90 18.10
N LEU A 56 -12.57 -7.22 19.39
CA LEU A 56 -13.89 -7.40 19.96
C LEU A 56 -14.72 -6.11 19.90
N SER A 57 -14.08 -4.95 20.15
CA SER A 57 -14.76 -3.66 20.04
C SER A 57 -15.14 -3.31 18.60
N VAL A 58 -14.26 -3.58 17.64
CA VAL A 58 -14.50 -3.31 16.21
C VAL A 58 -15.61 -4.19 15.68
N GLU A 59 -15.60 -5.49 16.02
CA GLU A 59 -16.63 -6.45 15.62
C GLU A 59 -17.98 -6.15 16.29
N GLY A 60 -17.99 -5.95 17.61
CA GLY A 60 -19.21 -5.67 18.37
C GLY A 60 -19.89 -4.34 18.01
N ASN A 61 -19.11 -3.30 17.71
CA ASN A 61 -19.63 -2.00 17.29
C ASN A 61 -19.85 -1.89 15.77
N GLN A 62 -19.61 -2.96 15.00
CA GLN A 62 -19.66 -2.95 13.54
C GLN A 62 -18.88 -1.76 12.94
N THR A 63 -17.65 -1.55 13.42
CA THR A 63 -16.85 -0.40 12.99
C THR A 63 -16.19 -0.67 11.64
N THR A 64 -16.24 0.33 10.75
CA THR A 64 -15.47 0.35 9.50
C THR A 64 -14.16 1.08 9.74
N CYS A 65 -13.04 0.39 9.50
CA CYS A 65 -11.70 0.91 9.77
C CYS A 65 -10.63 0.18 8.95
N GLY A 66 -9.43 0.75 8.91
CA GLY A 66 -8.23 0.04 8.50
C GLY A 66 -7.39 -0.30 9.72
N LEU A 67 -6.78 -1.48 9.72
CA LEU A 67 -5.74 -1.86 10.65
C LEU A 67 -4.43 -2.05 9.88
N LYS A 68 -3.34 -1.52 10.39
CA LYS A 68 -2.00 -1.78 9.87
C LYS A 68 -1.18 -2.47 10.94
N PHE A 69 -0.36 -3.40 10.49
CA PHE A 69 0.50 -4.21 11.33
C PHE A 69 1.91 -4.12 10.79
N ALA A 70 2.87 -3.92 11.69
CA ALA A 70 4.29 -3.98 11.35
C ALA A 70 5.06 -4.67 12.47
N SER A 71 5.97 -5.58 12.12
CA SER A 71 6.94 -6.12 13.07
C SER A 71 8.35 -5.97 12.51
N ALA A 72 9.21 -5.30 13.27
CA ALA A 72 10.61 -5.15 12.93
C ALA A 72 11.37 -6.48 13.10
N SER A 73 11.03 -7.27 14.13
CA SER A 73 11.71 -8.54 14.41
C SER A 73 11.37 -9.61 13.36
N ARG A 74 10.08 -9.73 12.99
CA ARG A 74 9.59 -10.69 12.00
C ARG A 74 9.75 -10.19 10.57
N LYS A 75 10.00 -8.89 10.38
CA LYS A 75 10.20 -8.23 9.07
C LYS A 75 8.98 -8.37 8.15
N PHE A 76 7.78 -8.25 8.71
CA PHE A 76 6.52 -8.22 7.96
C PHE A 76 5.79 -6.89 8.13
N ARG A 77 4.93 -6.61 7.16
CA ARG A 77 3.93 -5.54 7.19
C ARG A 77 2.62 -6.08 6.62
N SER A 78 1.51 -5.75 7.25
CA SER A 78 0.19 -6.18 6.79
C SER A 78 -0.82 -5.07 6.99
N ALA A 79 -1.83 -5.05 6.13
CA ALA A 79 -2.94 -4.12 6.25
C ALA A 79 -4.24 -4.91 6.10
N VAL A 80 -5.21 -4.61 6.98
CA VAL A 80 -6.53 -5.23 7.03
C VAL A 80 -7.57 -4.14 6.82
N LEU A 81 -8.45 -4.35 5.85
CA LEU A 81 -9.61 -3.52 5.59
C LEU A 81 -10.81 -4.15 6.28
N ILE A 82 -11.43 -3.40 7.21
CA ILE A 82 -12.58 -3.84 7.97
C ILE A 82 -13.79 -3.02 7.54
N PHE A 83 -14.85 -3.72 7.17
CA PHE A 83 -16.14 -3.16 6.83
C PHE A 83 -17.18 -3.69 7.81
N ARG A 84 -17.83 -2.79 8.56
CA ARG A 84 -18.86 -3.12 9.55
C ARG A 84 -18.47 -4.24 10.52
N GLY A 85 -17.25 -4.17 11.06
CA GLY A 85 -16.73 -5.14 12.02
C GLY A 85 -16.27 -6.48 11.41
N ARG A 86 -16.31 -6.62 10.08
CA ARG A 86 -15.89 -7.82 9.36
C ARG A 86 -14.73 -7.53 8.43
N VAL A 87 -13.84 -8.50 8.24
CA VAL A 87 -12.69 -8.33 7.34
C VAL A 87 -13.17 -8.39 5.91
N LEU A 88 -13.03 -7.27 5.19
CA LEU A 88 -13.31 -7.17 3.77
C LEU A 88 -12.08 -7.53 2.93
N GLY A 89 -10.88 -7.22 3.41
CA GLY A 89 -9.65 -7.53 2.69
C GLY A 89 -8.45 -7.52 3.60
N CYS A 90 -7.41 -8.26 3.23
CA CYS A 90 -6.14 -8.25 3.93
C CYS A 90 -5.00 -8.39 2.93
N ILE A 91 -3.91 -7.65 3.15
CA ILE A 91 -2.67 -7.77 2.39
C ILE A 91 -1.58 -8.09 3.38
N PHE A 92 -0.78 -9.11 3.10
CA PHE A 92 0.37 -9.48 3.91
C PHE A 92 1.62 -9.48 3.05
N GLY A 93 2.64 -8.75 3.50
CA GLY A 93 3.95 -8.70 2.87
C GLY A 93 5.05 -8.96 3.90
N SER A 94 6.01 -9.80 3.55
CA SER A 94 7.18 -10.08 4.39
C SER A 94 8.38 -10.35 3.51
N LYS A 95 9.59 -10.07 4.02
CA LYS A 95 10.84 -10.36 3.29
C LYS A 95 11.01 -11.86 2.98
N ARG A 96 10.28 -12.73 3.68
CA ARG A 96 10.27 -14.18 3.46
C ARG A 96 9.48 -14.59 2.22
N TYR A 97 8.51 -13.78 1.80
CA TYR A 97 7.65 -14.07 0.66
C TYR A 97 8.01 -13.15 -0.51
N PRO A 98 8.34 -13.70 -1.69
CA PRO A 98 8.62 -12.88 -2.87
C PRO A 98 7.36 -12.17 -3.40
N GLN A 99 6.18 -12.72 -3.10
CA GLN A 99 4.87 -12.20 -3.49
C GLN A 99 4.06 -11.80 -2.26
N GLN A 100 3.19 -10.80 -2.43
CA GLN A 100 2.22 -10.42 -1.41
C GLN A 100 1.08 -11.44 -1.36
N LEU A 101 0.63 -11.76 -0.16
CA LEU A 101 -0.56 -12.56 0.05
C LEU A 101 -1.78 -11.63 0.14
N PHE A 102 -2.93 -12.10 -0.31
CA PHE A 102 -4.19 -11.35 -0.27
C PHE A 102 -5.32 -12.16 0.40
N GLY A 103 -6.34 -11.45 0.86
CA GLY A 103 -7.59 -12.01 1.36
C GLY A 103 -7.43 -12.84 2.64
N ARG A 104 -8.19 -13.93 2.75
CA ARG A 104 -8.21 -14.80 3.94
C ARG A 104 -6.84 -15.39 4.26
N VAL A 105 -6.12 -15.87 3.24
CA VAL A 105 -4.77 -16.46 3.41
C VAL A 105 -3.79 -15.44 4.00
N ALA A 106 -3.87 -14.18 3.57
CA ALA A 106 -3.05 -13.11 4.14
C ALA A 106 -3.37 -12.85 5.62
N TYR A 107 -4.66 -12.91 5.97
CA TYR A 107 -5.10 -12.70 7.34
C TYR A 107 -4.67 -13.85 8.27
N ASP A 108 -4.83 -15.09 7.82
CA ASP A 108 -4.38 -16.25 8.59
C ASP A 108 -2.85 -16.21 8.82
N GLN A 109 -2.08 -15.80 7.81
CA GLN A 109 -0.63 -15.59 7.94
C GLN A 109 -0.28 -14.46 8.91
N LEU A 110 -1.02 -13.34 8.86
CA LEU A 110 -0.86 -12.24 9.81
C LEU A 110 -1.04 -12.73 11.25
N LEU A 111 -2.11 -13.46 11.53
CA LEU A 111 -2.39 -13.99 12.87
C LEU A 111 -1.30 -14.96 13.33
N ALA A 112 -0.78 -15.81 12.43
CA ALA A 112 0.29 -16.74 12.74
C ALA A 112 1.64 -16.07 13.04
N GLU A 113 1.93 -14.92 12.42
CA GLU A 113 3.16 -14.16 12.66
C GLU A 113 3.03 -13.08 13.74
N MET A 114 1.81 -12.86 14.26
CA MET A 114 1.56 -11.85 15.27
C MET A 114 2.29 -12.18 16.57
N SER A 115 3.06 -11.22 17.05
CA SER A 115 3.80 -11.30 18.32
C SER A 115 3.68 -9.99 19.09
N ASN A 116 4.09 -10.01 20.37
CA ASN A 116 3.93 -8.86 21.27
C ASN A 116 4.69 -7.60 20.83
N ASP A 117 5.68 -7.72 19.94
CA ASP A 117 6.43 -6.60 19.37
C ASP A 117 5.77 -6.00 18.11
N CYS A 118 4.59 -6.49 17.72
CA CYS A 118 3.88 -5.97 16.57
C CYS A 118 3.29 -4.59 16.89
N LEU A 119 3.66 -3.60 16.10
CA LEU A 119 3.00 -2.30 16.06
C LEU A 119 1.69 -2.45 15.30
N ILE A 120 0.59 -2.11 15.96
CA ILE A 120 -0.75 -2.15 15.38
C ILE A 120 -1.27 -0.72 15.34
N GLU A 121 -1.65 -0.27 14.16
CA GLU A 121 -2.21 1.05 13.94
C GLU A 121 -3.65 0.90 13.46
N ALA A 122 -4.61 1.45 14.21
CA ALA A 122 -6.00 1.48 13.81
C ALA A 122 -6.42 2.88 13.40
N HIS A 123 -7.12 3.00 12.27
CA HIS A 123 -7.67 4.27 11.80
C HIS A 123 -9.10 4.10 11.25
N PRO A 124 -10.04 5.00 11.61
CA PRO A 124 -11.39 4.96 11.06
C PRO A 124 -11.38 5.21 9.56
N LEU A 125 -12.32 4.59 8.84
CA LEU A 125 -12.53 4.79 7.40
C LEU A 125 -13.99 5.06 7.12
N ASP A 126 -14.24 5.95 6.16
CA ASP A 126 -15.56 6.15 5.59
C ASP A 126 -16.01 4.88 4.86
N GLU A 127 -17.30 4.52 4.98
CA GLU A 127 -17.83 3.31 4.35
C GLU A 127 -17.66 3.34 2.82
N SER A 128 -17.91 4.48 2.18
CA SER A 128 -17.74 4.65 0.73
C SER A 128 -16.28 4.39 0.31
N LEU A 129 -15.32 4.88 1.09
CA LEU A 129 -13.90 4.68 0.85
C LEU A 129 -13.48 3.23 1.10
N ALA A 130 -13.99 2.60 2.15
CA ALA A 130 -13.75 1.19 2.43
C ALA A 130 -14.29 0.28 1.32
N LEU A 131 -15.49 0.56 0.80
CA LEU A 131 -16.09 -0.19 -0.31
C LEU A 131 -15.29 -0.02 -1.60
N ALA A 132 -14.88 1.22 -1.93
CA ALA A 132 -14.03 1.49 -3.08
C ALA A 132 -12.64 0.82 -2.97
N ALA A 133 -12.07 0.79 -1.76
CA ALA A 133 -10.82 0.06 -1.50
C ALA A 133 -11.02 -1.47 -1.55
N GLY A 134 -12.22 -1.95 -1.19
CA GLY A 134 -12.61 -3.36 -1.25
C GLY A 134 -12.46 -3.97 -2.64
N SER A 135 -12.56 -3.16 -3.71
CA SER A 135 -12.34 -3.64 -5.07
C SER A 135 -10.88 -4.09 -5.31
N MET A 136 -9.91 -3.79 -4.44
CA MET A 136 -8.59 -4.43 -4.56
C MET A 136 -8.61 -5.94 -4.26
N PHE A 137 -9.63 -6.43 -3.55
CA PHE A 137 -9.68 -7.80 -3.06
C PHE A 137 -10.73 -8.65 -3.77
N HIS A 138 -11.86 -8.05 -4.11
CA HIS A 138 -13.03 -8.75 -4.65
C HIS A 138 -13.50 -8.11 -5.96
N SER A 139 -12.61 -8.01 -6.95
CA SER A 139 -12.91 -7.28 -8.18
C SER A 139 -12.89 -8.06 -9.47
N GLU A 140 -13.54 -7.44 -10.43
CA GLU A 140 -13.27 -7.59 -11.84
C GLU A 140 -12.31 -6.47 -12.29
N PHE A 141 -11.25 -6.85 -13.00
CA PHE A 141 -10.35 -5.88 -13.61
C PHE A 141 -10.97 -5.29 -14.88
N ILE A 142 -10.86 -3.97 -15.01
CA ILE A 142 -11.29 -3.27 -16.22
C ILE A 142 -10.22 -3.46 -17.29
N LYS A 143 -10.63 -3.98 -18.45
CA LYS A 143 -9.75 -4.11 -19.61
C LYS A 143 -9.56 -2.73 -20.23
N LEU A 144 -8.34 -2.23 -20.13
CA LEU A 144 -7.94 -0.97 -20.75
C LEU A 144 -7.28 -1.26 -22.11
N PRO A 145 -7.41 -0.35 -23.10
CA PRO A 145 -6.72 -0.51 -24.36
C PRO A 145 -5.20 -0.55 -24.15
N SER A 146 -4.47 -1.34 -24.94
CA SER A 146 -3.03 -1.56 -24.76
C SER A 146 -2.16 -0.41 -25.28
N ASP A 147 -2.65 0.33 -26.28
CA ASP A 147 -1.89 1.36 -27.02
C ASP A 147 -2.49 2.75 -26.80
N THR A 148 -2.47 3.20 -25.55
CA THR A 148 -3.08 4.49 -25.16
C THR A 148 -2.14 5.24 -24.24
N THR A 149 -2.22 6.57 -24.31
CA THR A 149 -1.52 7.44 -23.36
C THR A 149 -2.01 7.19 -21.94
N LEU A 150 -1.18 7.50 -20.94
CA LEU A 150 -1.56 7.41 -19.52
C LEU A 150 -2.89 8.13 -19.23
N LEU A 151 -3.03 9.34 -19.76
CA LEU A 151 -4.21 10.18 -19.57
C LEU A 151 -5.47 9.55 -20.19
N ASN A 152 -5.36 9.01 -21.40
CA ASN A 152 -6.48 8.37 -22.07
C ASN A 152 -6.87 7.05 -21.39
N ALA A 153 -5.90 6.27 -20.91
CA ALA A 153 -6.14 5.04 -20.17
C ALA A 153 -6.86 5.33 -18.84
N PHE A 154 -6.40 6.35 -18.11
CA PHE A 154 -7.02 6.81 -16.87
C PHE A 154 -8.45 7.33 -17.11
N THR A 155 -8.63 8.16 -18.13
CA THR A 155 -9.94 8.73 -18.48
C THR A 155 -10.92 7.63 -18.89
N SER A 156 -10.47 6.63 -19.66
CA SER A 156 -11.28 5.48 -20.04
C SER A 156 -11.70 4.64 -18.83
N ALA A 157 -10.76 4.39 -17.89
CA ALA A 157 -11.06 3.70 -16.64
C ALA A 157 -12.09 4.46 -15.79
N TYR A 158 -11.92 5.77 -15.66
CA TYR A 158 -12.83 6.64 -14.93
C TYR A 158 -14.24 6.62 -15.53
N ILE A 159 -14.36 6.82 -16.84
CA ILE A 159 -15.67 6.81 -17.53
C ILE A 159 -16.37 5.47 -17.32
N GLN A 160 -15.66 4.34 -17.47
CA GLN A 160 -16.25 3.02 -17.25
C GLN A 160 -16.78 2.85 -15.82
N LEU A 161 -15.98 3.20 -14.81
CA LEU A 161 -16.42 3.13 -13.40
C LEU A 161 -17.63 4.03 -13.10
N VAL A 162 -17.66 5.24 -13.68
CA VAL A 162 -18.79 6.17 -13.55
C VAL A 162 -20.04 5.62 -14.24
N GLN A 163 -19.91 5.02 -15.42
CA GLN A 163 -21.03 4.41 -16.14
C GLN A 163 -21.59 3.19 -15.39
N ASP A 164 -20.70 2.33 -14.90
CA ASP A 164 -21.07 1.12 -14.14
C ASP A 164 -21.74 1.46 -12.81
N GLY A 165 -21.33 2.56 -12.15
CA GLY A 165 -21.87 2.98 -10.85
C GLY A 165 -21.47 2.11 -9.65
N ARG A 166 -20.66 1.07 -9.88
CA ARG A 166 -20.16 0.19 -8.82
C ARG A 166 -18.97 0.82 -8.07
N PRO A 167 -18.74 0.46 -6.79
CA PRO A 167 -17.52 0.85 -6.09
C PRO A 167 -16.29 0.36 -6.84
N GLY A 168 -15.24 1.16 -6.89
CA GLY A 168 -14.03 0.78 -7.61
C GLY A 168 -12.85 1.66 -7.29
N ASN A 169 -11.71 1.32 -7.87
CA ASN A 169 -10.52 2.15 -7.78
C ASN A 169 -9.74 2.14 -9.09
N ILE A 170 -8.94 3.19 -9.25
CA ILE A 170 -7.95 3.35 -10.31
C ILE A 170 -6.61 3.55 -9.62
N ILE A 171 -5.67 2.65 -9.89
CA ILE A 171 -4.31 2.69 -9.37
C ILE A 171 -3.36 3.00 -10.52
N VAL A 172 -2.60 4.07 -10.39
CA VAL A 172 -1.55 4.43 -11.33
C VAL A 172 -0.22 4.01 -10.74
N ASN A 173 0.44 3.07 -11.40
CA ASN A 173 1.71 2.47 -10.98
C ASN A 173 2.89 3.02 -11.78
N ASP A 174 4.07 3.07 -11.16
CA ASP A 174 5.33 3.27 -11.87
C ASP A 174 5.76 2.01 -12.66
N LEU A 175 6.88 2.09 -13.37
CA LEU A 175 7.46 0.95 -14.10
C LEU A 175 7.88 -0.22 -13.21
N THR A 176 8.08 0.01 -11.91
CA THR A 176 8.44 -1.04 -10.93
C THR A 176 7.21 -1.70 -10.31
N GLY A 177 6.00 -1.27 -10.70
CA GLY A 177 4.72 -1.73 -10.18
C GLY A 177 4.37 -1.13 -8.82
N LEU A 178 4.90 0.05 -8.48
CA LEU A 178 4.56 0.77 -7.24
C LEU A 178 3.43 1.77 -7.47
N PRO A 179 2.40 1.80 -6.61
CA PRO A 179 1.31 2.77 -6.72
C PRO A 179 1.82 4.19 -6.45
N ILE A 180 1.63 5.08 -7.41
CA ILE A 180 1.94 6.52 -7.35
C ILE A 180 0.69 7.31 -6.91
N VAL A 181 -0.45 6.97 -7.53
CA VAL A 181 -1.74 7.61 -7.28
C VAL A 181 -2.81 6.53 -7.22
N THR A 182 -3.65 6.59 -6.18
CA THR A 182 -4.86 5.76 -6.07
C THR A 182 -6.08 6.66 -6.02
N VAL A 183 -7.04 6.39 -6.87
CA VAL A 183 -8.32 7.08 -6.95
C VAL A 183 -9.41 6.10 -6.57
N TYR A 184 -10.25 6.49 -5.64
CA TYR A 184 -11.35 5.69 -5.10
C TYR A 184 -12.67 6.25 -5.60
N LEU A 185 -13.51 5.40 -6.15
CA LEU A 185 -14.81 5.75 -6.70
C LEU A 185 -15.91 4.96 -5.98
N PHE A 186 -16.99 5.66 -5.64
CA PHE A 186 -18.18 5.07 -5.06
C PHE A 186 -19.40 5.84 -5.56
N ASN A 187 -20.43 5.12 -5.99
CA ASN A 187 -21.67 5.71 -6.52
C ASN A 187 -21.42 6.82 -7.56
N ARG A 188 -20.54 6.53 -8.55
CA ARG A 188 -20.17 7.45 -9.65
C ARG A 188 -19.38 8.70 -9.24
N GLU A 189 -19.05 8.85 -7.97
CA GLU A 189 -18.28 9.98 -7.45
C GLU A 189 -16.88 9.57 -7.02
N VAL A 190 -15.94 10.52 -7.12
CA VAL A 190 -14.61 10.34 -6.54
C VAL A 190 -14.72 10.55 -5.04
N VAL A 191 -14.54 9.48 -4.27
CA VAL A 191 -14.58 9.51 -2.80
C VAL A 191 -13.20 9.52 -2.18
N GLY A 192 -12.13 9.53 -2.98
CA GLY A 192 -10.77 9.70 -2.49
C GLY A 192 -9.73 9.78 -3.58
N VAL A 193 -8.73 10.65 -3.39
CA VAL A 193 -7.53 10.72 -4.22
C VAL A 193 -6.33 10.70 -3.28
N TYR A 194 -5.51 9.66 -3.37
CA TYR A 194 -4.30 9.52 -2.60
C TYR A 194 -3.08 9.53 -3.53
N SER A 195 -2.12 10.41 -3.26
CA SER A 195 -0.84 10.49 -3.97
C SER A 195 0.28 10.15 -3.01
N GLN A 196 1.20 9.26 -3.39
CA GLN A 196 2.37 8.96 -2.55
C GLN A 196 3.22 10.18 -2.23
N ARG A 197 3.25 11.16 -3.15
CA ARG A 197 4.05 12.37 -2.99
C ARG A 197 3.39 13.39 -2.06
N ASN A 198 2.06 13.50 -2.14
CA ASN A 198 1.32 14.62 -1.57
C ASN A 198 0.27 14.21 -0.54
N GLY A 199 0.16 12.93 -0.21
CA GLY A 199 -0.86 12.39 0.66
C GLY A 199 -2.27 12.47 0.06
N TRP A 200 -3.27 12.64 0.94
CA TRP A 200 -4.66 12.86 0.56
C TRP A 200 -4.87 14.19 -0.15
N ARG A 201 -5.70 14.17 -1.18
CA ARG A 201 -6.04 15.34 -2.00
C ARG A 201 -7.55 15.52 -2.07
N SER A 202 -7.99 16.67 -2.58
CA SER A 202 -9.40 16.93 -2.89
C SER A 202 -9.98 15.80 -3.75
N SER A 203 -11.18 15.34 -3.39
CA SER A 203 -11.82 14.18 -4.02
C SER A 203 -12.53 14.60 -5.30
N SER A 204 -11.76 14.88 -6.34
CA SER A 204 -12.29 15.27 -7.65
C SER A 204 -11.51 14.64 -8.79
N TYR A 205 -12.17 14.51 -9.94
CA TYR A 205 -11.56 14.00 -11.17
C TYR A 205 -10.40 14.90 -11.62
N GLU A 206 -10.56 16.21 -11.57
CA GLU A 206 -9.55 17.21 -11.95
C GLU A 206 -8.32 17.11 -11.07
N THR A 207 -8.52 16.84 -9.77
CA THR A 207 -7.43 16.64 -8.82
C THR A 207 -6.64 15.38 -9.17
N ALA A 208 -7.34 14.29 -9.46
CA ALA A 208 -6.70 13.05 -9.89
C ALA A 208 -5.90 13.24 -11.19
N LEU A 209 -6.49 13.89 -12.20
CA LEU A 209 -5.80 14.26 -13.44
C LEU A 209 -4.56 15.12 -13.19
N GLY A 210 -4.66 16.09 -12.28
CA GLY A 210 -3.55 16.92 -11.88
C GLY A 210 -2.36 16.12 -11.33
N CYS A 211 -2.63 15.03 -10.62
CA CYS A 211 -1.59 14.13 -10.09
C CYS A 211 -0.88 13.30 -11.18
N LEU A 212 -1.47 13.18 -12.38
CA LEU A 212 -0.88 12.43 -13.49
C LEU A 212 0.03 13.29 -14.39
N ARG A 213 -0.02 14.61 -14.20
CA ARG A 213 0.84 15.53 -14.96
C ARG A 213 2.30 15.25 -14.60
N ASN A 214 3.13 15.10 -15.63
CA ASN A 214 4.57 14.81 -15.52
C ASN A 214 4.91 13.41 -14.99
N LEU A 215 3.98 12.44 -15.08
CA LEU A 215 4.31 11.03 -14.88
C LEU A 215 4.75 10.40 -16.19
N ASP A 216 6.05 10.19 -16.33
CA ASP A 216 6.60 9.45 -17.46
C ASP A 216 6.50 7.93 -17.21
N HIS A 217 6.03 7.20 -18.22
CA HIS A 217 6.02 5.73 -18.23
C HIS A 217 5.23 5.04 -17.10
N ALA A 218 4.14 5.64 -16.63
CA ALA A 218 3.23 5.01 -15.66
C ALA A 218 2.20 4.07 -16.33
N ARG A 219 1.62 3.17 -15.55
CA ARG A 219 0.58 2.21 -15.98
C ARG A 219 -0.69 2.39 -15.15
N VAL A 220 -1.84 2.34 -15.81
CA VAL A 220 -3.15 2.40 -15.16
C VAL A 220 -3.66 0.99 -14.92
N PHE A 221 -4.11 0.73 -13.70
CA PHE A 221 -4.90 -0.42 -13.33
C PHE A 221 -6.22 0.08 -12.79
N ALA A 222 -7.31 -0.56 -13.17
CA ALA A 222 -8.62 -0.20 -12.64
C ALA A 222 -9.38 -1.47 -12.29
N SER A 223 -10.08 -1.40 -11.18
CA SER A 223 -10.84 -2.51 -10.63
C SER A 223 -12.20 -2.01 -10.16
N ARG A 224 -13.22 -2.84 -10.34
CA ARG A 224 -14.57 -2.59 -9.81
C ARG A 224 -14.96 -3.74 -8.90
N LEU A 225 -15.61 -3.41 -7.79
CA LEU A 225 -16.14 -4.38 -6.85
C LEU A 225 -17.23 -5.20 -7.55
N THR A 226 -17.22 -6.51 -7.33
CA THR A 226 -18.25 -7.41 -7.87
C THR A 226 -19.63 -7.10 -7.26
N ALA A 227 -19.65 -6.74 -5.98
CA ALA A 227 -20.83 -6.30 -5.25
C ALA A 227 -21.25 -4.86 -5.62
N GLN A 228 -22.55 -4.68 -5.83
CA GLN A 228 -23.16 -3.40 -6.20
C GLN A 228 -23.60 -2.58 -4.98
N ASP A 229 -23.92 -3.24 -3.88
CA ASP A 229 -24.40 -2.62 -2.66
C ASP A 229 -23.81 -3.26 -1.40
N ILE A 230 -24.15 -2.67 -0.25
CA ILE A 230 -23.67 -3.11 1.06
C ILE A 230 -24.10 -4.54 1.40
N GLN A 231 -25.29 -4.98 0.98
CA GLN A 231 -25.80 -6.32 1.27
C GLN A 231 -25.02 -7.38 0.50
N GLU A 232 -24.65 -7.09 -0.74
CA GLU A 232 -23.82 -7.96 -1.57
C GLU A 232 -22.37 -8.02 -1.09
N VAL A 233 -21.89 -7.02 -0.35
CA VAL A 233 -20.53 -7.00 0.22
C VAL A 233 -20.39 -7.93 1.41
N LEU A 234 -21.41 -8.03 2.26
CA LEU A 234 -21.33 -8.81 3.50
C LEU A 234 -20.92 -10.29 3.29
N PRO A 235 -21.44 -11.03 2.28
CA PRO A 235 -21.00 -12.38 1.95
C PRO A 235 -19.51 -12.50 1.56
N LEU A 236 -18.88 -11.42 1.10
CA LEU A 236 -17.46 -11.38 0.72
C LEU A 236 -16.53 -11.19 1.93
N THR A 237 -17.10 -10.94 3.12
CA THR A 237 -16.36 -10.65 4.33
C THR A 237 -16.31 -11.84 5.29
N PHE A 238 -15.27 -11.92 6.12
CA PHE A 238 -15.12 -12.94 7.16
C PHE A 238 -14.95 -12.33 8.56
N ALA A 239 -15.15 -13.15 9.60
CA ALA A 239 -15.15 -12.70 10.99
C ALA A 239 -13.73 -12.28 11.42
N LEU A 240 -13.65 -11.21 12.22
CA LEU A 240 -12.38 -10.68 12.71
C LEU A 240 -11.81 -11.53 13.87
N SER A 241 -12.66 -11.91 14.83
CA SER A 241 -12.28 -12.74 15.99
C SER A 241 -12.27 -14.25 15.73
N SER A 242 -12.74 -14.70 14.55
CA SER A 242 -13.04 -16.10 14.22
C SER A 242 -14.09 -16.79 15.13
N LEU A 243 -14.60 -16.13 16.16
CA LEU A 243 -15.63 -16.67 17.08
C LEU A 243 -17.03 -16.73 16.44
N GLY A 244 -17.28 -15.90 15.42
CA GLY A 244 -18.57 -15.73 14.77
C GLY A 244 -18.80 -16.52 13.48
N GLU A 245 -17.90 -17.43 13.08
CA GLU A 245 -18.09 -18.22 11.85
C GLU A 245 -19.19 -19.30 12.04
N ARG A 246 -20.46 -18.88 11.98
CA ARG A 246 -21.51 -19.80 11.55
C ARG A 246 -21.21 -20.13 10.09
N LYS A 247 -20.91 -21.41 9.82
CA LYS A 247 -20.69 -21.97 8.49
C LYS A 247 -21.85 -21.57 7.56
N LEU A 248 -21.70 -20.48 6.82
CA LEU A 248 -22.46 -20.28 5.60
C LEU A 248 -21.84 -21.22 4.56
N PRO A 249 -22.64 -21.94 3.76
CA PRO A 249 -22.11 -22.83 2.74
C PRO A 249 -21.39 -21.98 1.68
N VAL A 250 -20.07 -21.90 1.77
CA VAL A 250 -19.22 -21.28 0.76
C VAL A 250 -19.01 -22.30 -0.35
N ASN A 251 -19.77 -22.16 -1.44
CA ASN A 251 -19.51 -22.84 -2.70
C ASN A 251 -18.73 -21.90 -3.64
N VAL A 252 -17.60 -21.38 -3.15
CA VAL A 252 -16.69 -20.55 -3.96
C VAL A 252 -15.29 -21.14 -3.78
N ASN A 253 -14.84 -21.89 -4.79
CA ASN A 253 -13.46 -22.32 -4.90
C ASN A 253 -12.55 -21.08 -4.89
N PRO A 254 -11.59 -20.95 -3.96
CA PRO A 254 -10.58 -19.92 -4.05
C PRO A 254 -9.57 -20.34 -5.12
N GLU A 255 -9.77 -19.91 -6.36
CA GLU A 255 -8.70 -19.90 -7.34
C GLU A 255 -7.58 -18.99 -6.81
N PRO A 256 -6.31 -19.45 -6.76
CA PRO A 256 -5.20 -18.58 -6.41
C PRO A 256 -5.13 -17.46 -7.45
N HIS A 257 -5.48 -16.23 -7.07
CA HIS A 257 -5.30 -15.06 -7.91
C HIS A 257 -3.80 -14.84 -8.18
N LYS A 258 -3.30 -15.45 -9.26
CA LYS A 258 -2.06 -15.04 -9.90
C LYS A 258 -2.33 -13.71 -10.60
N LEU A 259 -1.62 -12.67 -10.21
CA LEU A 259 -1.48 -11.42 -11.00
C LEU A 259 -0.72 -11.65 -12.34
N ASP A 260 -0.52 -12.90 -12.76
CA ASP A 260 0.21 -13.29 -13.97
C ASP A 260 -0.60 -13.04 -15.26
N GLY A 261 -1.87 -12.64 -15.17
CA GLY A 261 -2.81 -12.53 -16.28
C GLY A 261 -2.67 -11.32 -17.22
N LEU A 262 -1.54 -10.60 -17.24
CA LEU A 262 -1.29 -9.52 -18.22
C LEU A 262 0.21 -9.20 -18.38
N LEU A 263 1.06 -10.24 -18.47
CA LEU A 263 2.40 -10.09 -19.04
C LEU A 263 2.30 -9.97 -20.57
N ILE A 264 1.85 -8.82 -21.07
CA ILE A 264 2.16 -8.44 -22.45
C ILE A 264 3.61 -8.00 -22.46
N ARG A 265 4.48 -8.89 -22.96
CA ARG A 265 5.83 -8.51 -23.39
C ARG A 265 5.68 -7.53 -24.55
N ILE A 266 5.86 -6.24 -24.28
CA ILE A 266 6.19 -5.27 -25.32
C ILE A 266 7.55 -5.69 -25.87
N LYS A 267 7.66 -5.89 -27.18
CA LYS A 267 8.94 -6.18 -27.83
C LYS A 267 9.92 -5.06 -27.47
N PRO A 268 11.10 -5.35 -26.90
CA PRO A 268 12.12 -4.33 -26.74
C PRO A 268 12.50 -3.82 -28.13
N VAL A 269 12.49 -2.49 -28.32
CA VAL A 269 13.19 -1.87 -29.44
C VAL A 269 14.64 -2.31 -29.33
N GLU A 270 15.15 -2.96 -30.37
CA GLU A 270 16.53 -3.42 -30.46
C GLU A 270 17.48 -2.25 -30.19
N ARG A 271 18.03 -2.21 -28.98
CA ARG A 271 19.23 -1.44 -28.70
C ARG A 271 20.40 -2.36 -28.92
N THR A 272 21.22 -1.97 -29.88
CA THR A 272 22.49 -2.59 -30.26
C THR A 272 23.30 -2.94 -29.02
N VAL A 273 23.70 -4.21 -28.98
CA VAL A 273 24.48 -4.85 -27.93
C VAL A 273 25.83 -4.14 -27.76
N LEU A 274 26.12 -3.67 -26.55
CA LEU A 274 27.49 -3.72 -26.03
C LEU A 274 27.45 -4.45 -24.68
N SER A 275 28.19 -5.55 -24.67
CA SER A 275 28.29 -6.57 -23.63
C SER A 275 28.94 -6.05 -22.33
N PRO A 276 28.80 -6.80 -21.22
CA PRO A 276 28.85 -6.27 -19.86
C PRO A 276 30.24 -6.41 -19.22
N ILE A 277 30.56 -5.52 -18.28
CA ILE A 277 31.60 -5.78 -17.28
C ILE A 277 30.99 -5.66 -15.88
N ASN A 278 30.74 -6.82 -15.29
CA ASN A 278 30.68 -7.01 -13.85
C ASN A 278 32.01 -6.54 -13.22
N ARG A 279 31.94 -5.86 -12.07
CA ARG A 279 32.69 -6.22 -10.85
C ARG A 279 32.37 -5.26 -9.70
N PHE A 280 31.83 -5.84 -8.64
CA PHE A 280 32.08 -5.40 -7.26
C PHE A 280 33.54 -5.70 -6.90
N PHE A 281 34.14 -4.83 -6.08
CA PHE A 281 35.13 -5.05 -4.98
C PHE A 281 36.21 -3.94 -4.87
N PRO A 282 36.86 -3.78 -3.70
CA PRO A 282 37.39 -2.53 -3.15
C PRO A 282 38.93 -2.46 -3.23
N GLY A 283 39.48 -1.31 -2.78
CA GLY A 283 40.74 -1.19 -2.04
C GLY A 283 42.03 -1.82 -2.59
N GLY A 284 42.94 -0.95 -3.04
CA GLY A 284 44.36 -1.00 -2.68
C GLY A 284 45.28 -1.99 -3.40
N ALA A 285 46.18 -1.46 -4.22
CA ALA A 285 47.63 -1.70 -4.11
C ALA A 285 48.39 -0.81 -5.11
N GLN A 286 49.49 -0.28 -4.60
CA GLN A 286 50.51 0.50 -5.28
C GLN A 286 51.08 -0.17 -6.53
N SER A 287 51.51 0.65 -7.49
CA SER A 287 52.71 0.37 -8.28
C SER A 287 53.64 1.58 -8.20
N ASP A 288 54.73 1.37 -7.48
CA ASP A 288 55.95 2.17 -7.49
C ASP A 288 56.61 2.17 -8.88
N ALA A 289 57.52 3.14 -9.04
CA ALA A 289 58.54 3.30 -10.08
C ALA A 289 58.15 4.20 -11.26
N ASP A 290 58.42 5.50 -11.09
CA ASP A 290 59.70 5.99 -11.62
C ASP A 290 60.29 7.13 -10.74
N ARG A 291 61.45 6.81 -10.16
CA ARG A 291 62.38 7.70 -9.47
C ARG A 291 63.21 8.43 -10.52
N ALA A 292 63.43 9.73 -10.33
CA ALA A 292 64.75 10.31 -10.06
C ALA A 292 64.85 11.77 -10.56
N GLY A 293 64.89 12.70 -9.61
CA GLY A 293 65.34 14.08 -9.82
C GLY A 293 65.68 14.67 -8.46
N ARG A 294 66.99 14.76 -8.17
CA ARG A 294 67.55 14.97 -6.83
C ARG A 294 67.28 16.38 -6.27
N ASN A 295 67.04 16.40 -4.97
CA ASN A 295 67.36 17.48 -4.04
C ASN A 295 68.70 18.17 -4.35
N SER A 296 68.74 19.50 -4.25
CA SER A 296 69.20 20.18 -3.02
C SER A 296 69.60 21.63 -3.31
N GLY A 297 69.24 22.52 -2.39
CA GLY A 297 70.17 23.56 -1.96
C GLY A 297 69.79 25.01 -2.23
N ARG A 298 69.54 25.68 -1.09
CA ARG A 298 69.93 27.06 -0.75
C ARG A 298 69.06 28.22 -1.23
N PHE A 299 68.26 28.68 -0.26
CA PHE A 299 68.42 29.99 0.40
C PHE A 299 68.90 31.19 -0.43
N SER A 300 68.01 32.18 -0.43
CA SER A 300 68.21 33.58 -0.03
C SER A 300 68.13 34.64 -1.14
N LYS A 301 67.11 35.49 -0.94
CA LYS A 301 67.09 36.95 -1.08
C LYS A 301 67.67 37.55 -2.36
N VAL A 302 66.82 38.19 -3.17
CA VAL A 302 66.97 39.63 -3.49
C VAL A 302 65.56 40.24 -3.62
N TRP A 303 65.43 41.46 -3.12
CA TRP A 303 64.28 42.35 -3.13
C TRP A 303 63.93 42.90 -4.53
N GLN A 304 62.70 43.42 -4.61
CA GLN A 304 62.05 44.27 -5.64
C GLN A 304 61.20 43.54 -6.67
#